data_AF-A0A7X8Q5I0-F1
#
_entry.id   AF-A0A7X8Q5I0-F1
#
_cell.length_a   1.000
_cell.length_b   1.000
_cell.length_c   1.000
_cell.angle_alpha   90.00
_cell.angle_beta   90.00
_cell.angle_gamma   90.00
#
_symmetry.space_group_name_H-M   'P 1'
#
loop_
_entity.id
_entity.type
_entity.pdbx_description
1 polymer ?
#
loop_
_entity_poly.entity_id
_entity_poly.type
_entity_poly.pdbx_seq_one_letter_code
_entity_poly.pdbx_strand_id
1 'polypeptide(L)'
;MFDRPLYYENIKPFIGKPFIKVITGIRRCGKSTMMLLIQRELIKQGVDLRHIISINFESLQYEHLRSSRPLYEYVRELMPSIKGMAYVFFDEIQLVEDWEDAVNSIM
;
A
#
# COMPACT_ATOMS: atom_id res chain seq x y z
N MET A 1 19.58 -0.93 -10.50
CA MET A 1 18.35 -1.68 -10.16
C MET A 1 17.66 -1.98 -11.48
N PHE A 2 17.45 -3.24 -11.84
CA PHE A 2 16.88 -3.62 -13.14
C PHE A 2 15.41 -3.19 -13.21
N ASP A 3 15.03 -2.48 -14.27
CA ASP A 3 13.63 -2.21 -14.60
C ASP A 3 12.89 -3.54 -14.77
N ARG A 4 11.68 -3.64 -14.22
CA ARG A 4 10.79 -4.80 -14.37
C ARG A 4 9.50 -4.34 -15.07
N PRO A 5 9.53 -4.11 -16.39
CA PRO A 5 8.42 -3.48 -17.12
C PRO A 5 7.12 -4.28 -17.03
N LEU A 6 7.20 -5.61 -17.07
CA LEU A 6 6.05 -6.49 -17.21
C LEU A 6 5.03 -6.35 -16.07
N TYR A 7 5.50 -6.23 -14.83
CA TYR A 7 4.62 -6.17 -13.66
C TYR A 7 3.95 -4.81 -13.50
N TYR A 8 4.68 -3.73 -13.82
CA TYR A 8 4.14 -2.38 -13.76
C TYR A 8 3.07 -2.17 -14.86
N GLU A 9 3.33 -2.61 -16.09
CA GLU A 9 2.36 -2.47 -17.18
C GLU A 9 1.06 -3.25 -16.92
N ASN A 10 1.11 -4.34 -16.14
CA ASN A 10 -0.09 -5.07 -15.73
C ASN A 10 -0.93 -4.32 -14.68
N ILE A 11 -0.31 -3.60 -13.74
CA ILE A 11 -1.04 -2.90 -12.67
C ILE A 11 -1.45 -1.48 -13.07
N LYS A 12 -0.71 -0.85 -13.99
CA LYS A 12 -0.91 0.52 -14.47
C LYS A 12 -2.34 0.83 -14.91
N PRO A 13 -3.07 -0.03 -15.66
CA PRO A 13 -4.47 0.24 -16.04
C PRO A 13 -5.46 0.29 -14.87
N PHE A 14 -5.03 -0.17 -13.69
CA PHE A 14 -5.84 -0.22 -12.48
C PHE A 14 -5.46 0.87 -11.47
N ILE A 15 -4.33 1.56 -11.66
CA ILE A 15 -3.93 2.70 -10.83
C ILE A 15 -5.00 3.80 -10.92
N GLY A 16 -5.35 4.38 -9.76
CA GLY A 16 -6.39 5.41 -9.67
C GLY A 16 -7.84 4.91 -9.73
N LYS A 17 -8.06 3.62 -9.99
CA LYS A 17 -9.39 3.00 -9.89
C LYS A 17 -9.70 2.58 -8.45
N PRO A 18 -10.97 2.62 -8.00
CA PRO A 18 -11.39 2.30 -6.63
C PRO A 18 -11.44 0.79 -6.36
N PHE A 19 -10.46 0.06 -6.85
CA PHE A 19 -10.30 -1.38 -6.60
C PHE A 19 -9.11 -1.62 -5.69
N ILE A 20 -9.20 -2.61 -4.81
CA ILE A 20 -8.06 -3.13 -4.06
C ILE A 20 -7.22 -3.98 -5.01
N LYS A 21 -5.89 -3.81 -4.97
CA LYS A 21 -4.94 -4.60 -5.77
C LYS A 21 -4.18 -5.50 -4.82
N VAL A 22 -4.34 -6.81 -4.97
CA VAL A 22 -3.65 -7.80 -4.13
C VAL A 22 -2.50 -8.40 -4.92
N ILE A 23 -1.29 -8.37 -4.34
CA ILE A 23 -0.09 -8.99 -4.91
C ILE A 23 0.27 -10.20 -4.05
N THR A 24 0.01 -11.41 -4.58
CA THR A 24 0.33 -12.68 -3.89
C THR A 24 1.54 -13.37 -4.51
N GLY A 25 2.24 -14.18 -3.73
CA GLY A 25 3.35 -14.99 -4.23
C GLY A 25 4.27 -15.46 -3.10
N ILE A 26 5.15 -16.41 -3.39
CA ILE A 26 6.07 -16.99 -2.41
C ILE A 26 7.00 -15.95 -1.76
N ARG A 27 7.56 -16.27 -0.58
CA ARG A 27 8.55 -15.40 0.08
C ARG A 27 9.76 -15.20 -0.85
N ARG A 28 10.32 -13.98 -0.85
CA ARG A 28 11.49 -13.58 -1.69
C ARG A 28 11.27 -13.55 -3.21
N CYS A 29 10.02 -13.57 -3.71
CA CYS A 29 9.75 -13.38 -5.15
C CYS A 29 9.76 -11.90 -5.61
N GLY A 30 9.96 -10.94 -4.70
CA GLY A 30 10.10 -9.52 -5.04
C GLY A 30 8.83 -8.67 -4.94
N LYS A 31 7.82 -9.09 -4.16
CA LYS A 31 6.57 -8.34 -3.96
C LYS A 31 6.80 -6.92 -3.40
N SER A 32 7.55 -6.82 -2.31
CA SER A 32 7.91 -5.52 -1.71
C SER A 32 8.70 -4.64 -2.69
N THR A 33 9.55 -5.25 -3.52
CA THR A 33 10.25 -4.55 -4.61
C THR A 33 9.27 -4.04 -5.66
N MET A 34 8.25 -4.81 -6.03
CA MET A 34 7.20 -4.38 -6.96
C MET A 34 6.41 -3.20 -6.40
N MET A 35 6.00 -3.24 -5.13
CA MET A 35 5.34 -2.11 -4.46
C MET A 35 6.21 -0.85 -4.47
N LEU A 36 7.50 -0.98 -4.16
CA LEU A 36 8.44 0.14 -4.21
C LEU A 36 8.58 0.73 -5.63
N LEU A 37 8.59 -0.10 -6.66
CA LEU A 37 8.64 0.36 -8.05
C LEU A 37 7.37 1.12 -8.44
N ILE A 38 6.19 0.64 -8.01
CA ILE A 38 4.92 1.34 -8.24
C ILE A 38 4.93 2.72 -7.56
N GLN A 39 5.35 2.78 -6.28
CA GLN A 39 5.45 4.05 -5.55
C GLN A 39 6.36 5.06 -6.28
N ARG A 40 7.54 4.62 -6.74
CA ARG A 40 8.46 5.47 -7.51
C ARG A 40 7.84 5.97 -8.81
N GLU A 41 7.07 5.14 -9.48
CA GLU A 41 6.44 5.49 -10.74
C GLU A 41 5.26 6.46 -10.55
N LEU A 42 4.49 6.33 -9.47
CA LEU A 42 3.51 7.34 -9.05
C LEU A 42 4.17 8.70 -8.81
N ILE A 43 5.29 8.72 -8.08
CA ILE A 43 6.04 9.95 -7.81
C ILE A 43 6.55 10.58 -9.11
N LYS A 44 7.08 9.77 -10.04
CA LYS A 44 7.52 10.25 -11.36
C LYS A 44 6.37 10.86 -12.18
N GLN A 45 5.14 10.38 -11.99
CA GLN A 45 3.94 10.93 -12.64
C GLN A 45 3.36 12.16 -11.93
N GLY A 46 4.03 12.66 -10.88
CA GLY A 46 3.65 13.88 -10.17
C GLY A 46 2.77 13.66 -8.94
N VAL A 47 2.60 12.42 -8.48
CA VAL A 47 1.95 12.16 -7.19
C VAL A 47 2.86 12.64 -6.06
N ASP A 48 2.33 13.50 -5.21
CA ASP A 48 3.04 13.99 -4.03
C ASP A 48 3.34 12.84 -3.06
N LEU A 49 4.56 12.79 -2.52
CA LEU A 49 4.96 11.75 -1.57
C LEU A 49 4.02 11.70 -0.35
N ARG A 50 3.44 12.83 0.06
CA ARG A 50 2.48 12.93 1.17
C ARG A 50 1.19 12.18 0.90
N HIS A 51 0.87 11.89 -0.36
CA HIS A 51 -0.30 11.10 -0.75
C HIS A 51 -0.03 9.60 -0.72
N ILE A 52 1.22 9.16 -0.47
CA ILE A 52 1.62 7.76 -0.44
C ILE A 52 1.82 7.32 1.01
N ILE A 53 0.95 6.45 1.49
CA ILE A 53 1.04 5.81 2.80
C ILE A 53 1.58 4.40 2.58
N SER A 54 2.73 4.06 3.17
CA SER A 54 3.35 2.75 3.03
C SER A 54 3.66 2.16 4.41
N ILE A 55 3.10 0.99 4.71
CA ILE A 55 3.27 0.29 5.98
C ILE A 55 3.80 -1.11 5.70
N ASN A 56 4.87 -1.50 6.40
CA ASN A 56 5.38 -2.86 6.39
C ASN A 56 5.19 -3.47 7.78
N PHE A 57 4.32 -4.46 7.90
CA PHE A 57 3.92 -5.03 9.18
C PHE A 57 4.96 -5.98 9.80
N GLU A 58 6.05 -6.33 9.10
CA GLU A 58 7.22 -6.98 9.73
C GLU A 58 8.04 -5.98 10.57
N SER A 59 7.95 -4.67 10.28
CA SER A 59 8.64 -3.64 11.06
C SER A 59 8.03 -3.49 12.45
N LEU A 60 8.86 -3.55 13.49
CA LEU A 60 8.45 -3.31 14.89
C LEU A 60 7.83 -1.92 15.08
N GLN A 61 8.18 -0.95 14.23
CA GLN A 61 7.57 0.38 14.26
C GLN A 61 6.03 0.32 14.16
N TYR A 62 5.50 -0.67 13.45
CA TYR A 62 4.08 -0.82 13.17
C TYR A 62 3.44 -2.01 13.88
N GLU A 63 4.13 -2.60 14.87
CA GLU A 63 3.58 -3.72 15.63
C GLU A 63 2.25 -3.39 16.30
N HIS A 64 2.11 -2.17 16.81
CA HIS A 64 0.88 -1.66 17.41
C HIS A 64 -0.30 -1.53 16.42
N LEU A 65 -0.05 -1.61 15.11
CA LEU A 65 -1.07 -1.56 14.06
C LEU A 65 -1.57 -2.94 13.62
N ARG A 66 -1.10 -4.04 14.25
CA ARG A 66 -1.43 -5.42 13.86
C ARG A 66 -2.83 -5.90 14.28
N SER A 67 -3.79 -4.99 14.36
CA SER A 67 -5.22 -5.31 14.45
C SER A 67 -6.04 -4.28 13.67
N SER A 68 -7.24 -4.67 13.26
CA SER A 68 -8.10 -3.91 12.37
C SER A 68 -8.35 -2.46 12.82
N ARG A 69 -8.73 -2.27 14.08
CA ARG A 69 -9.11 -0.96 14.64
C ARG A 69 -7.94 0.03 14.69
N PRO A 70 -6.76 -0.30 15.27
CA PRO A 70 -5.58 0.56 15.20
C PRO A 70 -5.14 0.89 13.78
N LEU A 71 -5.18 -0.08 12.86
CA LEU A 71 -4.83 0.17 11.46
C LEU A 71 -5.78 1.19 10.81
N TYR A 72 -7.09 0.99 10.99
CA TYR A 72 -8.11 1.90 10.49
C TYR A 72 -7.91 3.33 11.04
N GLU A 73 -7.76 3.47 12.36
CA GLU A 73 -7.58 4.77 13.02
C GLU A 73 -6.32 5.47 12.49
N TYR A 74 -5.19 4.75 12.41
CA TYR A 74 -3.93 5.29 11.88
C TYR A 74 -4.06 5.81 10.44
N VAL A 75 -4.65 5.03 9.53
CA VAL A 75 -4.80 5.45 8.13
C VAL A 75 -5.76 6.63 8.02
N ARG A 76 -6.87 6.60 8.78
CA ARG A 76 -7.86 7.68 8.81
C ARG A 76 -7.27 9.00 9.29
N GLU A 77 -6.36 8.98 10.27
CA GLU A 77 -5.71 10.20 10.78
C GLU A 77 -4.77 10.86 9.75
N LEU A 78 -4.19 10.08 8.85
CA LEU A 78 -3.32 10.59 7.78
C LEU A 78 -4.12 11.21 6.62
N MET A 79 -5.34 10.73 6.38
CA MET A 79 -6.18 11.14 5.23
C MET A 79 -6.54 12.64 5.17
N PRO A 80 -6.92 13.33 6.26
CA PRO A 80 -7.27 14.77 6.21
C PRO A 80 -6.15 15.67 5.70
N SER A 81 -4.89 15.23 5.81
CA SER A 81 -3.73 15.98 5.32
C SER A 81 -3.53 15.86 3.80
N ILE A 82 -4.25 14.93 3.15
CA ILE A 82 -4.13 14.60 1.73
C ILE A 82 -5.27 15.27 0.95
N LYS A 83 -4.92 16.15 0.00
CA LYS A 83 -5.90 16.75 -0.92
C LYS A 83 -5.99 15.92 -2.19
N GLY A 84 -7.01 15.05 -2.29
CA GLY A 84 -7.25 14.21 -3.46
C GLY A 84 -7.04 12.73 -3.16
N MET A 85 -6.52 11.98 -4.15
CA MET A 85 -6.33 10.53 -4.02
C MET A 85 -5.16 10.21 -3.10
N ALA A 86 -5.41 9.36 -2.09
CA ALA A 86 -4.39 8.70 -1.29
C ALA A 86 -4.07 7.32 -1.85
N TYR A 87 -2.79 6.94 -1.84
CA TYR A 87 -2.31 5.62 -2.27
C TYR A 87 -1.77 4.88 -1.05
N VAL A 88 -2.48 3.83 -0.64
CA VAL A 88 -2.14 3.05 0.55
C VAL A 88 -1.50 1.73 0.14
N PHE A 89 -0.31 1.46 0.68
CA PHE A 89 0.47 0.25 0.43
C PHE A 89 0.68 -0.50 1.75
N PHE A 90 0.22 -1.75 1.77
CA PHE A 90 0.39 -2.65 2.90
C PHE A 90 1.28 -3.82 2.51
N ASP A 91 2.41 -3.98 3.20
CA ASP A 91 3.31 -5.12 3.04
C ASP A 91 3.15 -6.07 4.22
N GLU A 92 3.01 -7.36 3.93
CA GLU A 92 2.75 -8.43 4.91
C GLU A 92 1.46 -8.20 5.75
N ILE A 93 0.39 -7.72 5.09
CA ILE A 93 -0.92 -7.39 5.68
C ILE A 93 -1.55 -8.54 6.48
N GLN A 94 -1.23 -9.79 6.15
CA GLN A 94 -1.72 -10.96 6.88
C GLN A 94 -1.20 -11.07 8.33
N LEU A 95 -0.24 -10.22 8.72
CA LEU A 95 0.18 -10.08 10.12
C LEU A 95 -0.79 -9.22 10.96
N VAL A 96 -1.78 -8.60 10.33
CA VAL A 96 -2.81 -7.78 10.98
C VAL A 96 -4.05 -8.64 11.19
N GLU A 97 -4.51 -8.75 12.44
CA GLU A 97 -5.75 -9.44 12.77
C GLU A 97 -6.97 -8.68 12.23
N ASP A 98 -7.93 -9.39 11.63
CA ASP A 98 -9.15 -8.85 11.01
C ASP A 98 -8.90 -7.70 10.01
N TRP A 99 -7.79 -7.79 9.27
CA TRP A 99 -7.35 -6.73 8.35
C TRP A 99 -8.40 -6.37 7.28
N GLU A 100 -9.24 -7.32 6.89
CA GLU A 100 -10.32 -7.14 5.93
C GLU A 100 -11.29 -6.03 6.38
N ASP A 101 -11.64 -6.00 7.67
CA ASP A 101 -12.56 -5.01 8.23
C ASP A 101 -11.98 -3.60 8.16
N ALA A 102 -10.68 -3.47 8.44
CA ALA A 102 -9.97 -2.20 8.32
C ALA A 102 -9.94 -1.72 6.86
N VAL A 103 -9.54 -2.59 5.93
CA VAL A 103 -9.44 -2.26 4.50
C VAL A 103 -10.80 -1.88 3.92
N ASN A 104 -11.85 -2.63 4.25
CA ASN A 104 -13.22 -2.34 3.78
C ASN A 104 -13.77 -1.03 4.36
N SER A 105 -13.36 -0.65 5.57
CA SER A 105 -13.80 0.58 6.22
C SER A 105 -13.03 1.83 5.74
N ILE A 106 -11.84 1.66 5.15
CA ILE A 106 -11.01 2.75 4.60
C ILE A 106 -11.49 3.19 3.21
N MET A 107 -12.11 2.28 2.45
CA MET A 107 -12.60 2.53 1.09
C MET A 107 -13.77 3.52 1.06
#